data_AF-B8D3Q3-F1
#
_entry.id   AF-B8D3Q3-F1
#
_cell.length_a   1.000
_cell.length_b   1.000
_cell.length_c   1.000
_cell.angle_alpha   90.00
_cell.angle_beta   90.00
_cell.angle_gamma   90.00
#
_symmetry.space_group_name_H-M   'P 1'
#
loop_
_entity.id
_entity.type
_entity.pdbx_description
1 polymer ?
#
loop_
_entity_poly.entity_id
_entity_poly.type
_entity_poly.pdbx_seq_one_letter_code
_entity_poly.pdbx_strand_id
1 'polypeptide(L)'
;MIIEVVMDPSITALIILAGSGLTLLVAATLYYLLKSRSVRTTELYLSGEGENVVSNLSPGVGSLYYGFMKRFAKNLYRVLTESVHTGSLHDWFNFIASWLGLLVLIAILVLILMLTGW
;
A
#
# COMPACT_ATOMS: atom_id res chain seq x y z
N MET A 1 -4.31 39.32 -13.54
CA MET A 1 -2.97 39.18 -14.15
C MET A 1 -2.27 38.05 -13.40
N ILE A 2 -2.41 36.83 -13.92
CA ILE A 2 -1.68 35.66 -13.40
C ILE A 2 -0.32 35.70 -14.08
N ILE A 3 0.75 35.84 -13.30
CA ILE A 3 2.10 35.82 -13.82
C ILE A 3 2.44 34.34 -14.02
N GLU A 4 2.32 33.84 -15.24
CA GLU A 4 2.89 32.54 -15.61
C GLU A 4 4.40 32.69 -15.68
N VAL A 5 5.10 32.21 -14.64
CA VAL A 5 6.54 32.07 -14.67
C VAL A 5 6.86 30.82 -15.46
N VAL A 6 7.06 30.97 -16.77
CA VAL A 6 7.59 29.90 -17.64
C VAL A 6 9.08 29.74 -17.34
N MET A 7 9.40 28.87 -16.38
CA MET A 7 10.79 28.50 -16.10
C MET A 7 11.28 27.47 -17.12
N ASP A 8 12.54 27.57 -17.51
CA ASP A 8 13.20 26.55 -18.31
C ASP A 8 13.06 25.18 -17.62
N PRO A 9 12.61 24.12 -18.32
CA PRO A 9 12.50 22.78 -17.77
C PRO A 9 13.78 22.28 -17.11
N SER A 10 14.95 22.69 -17.61
CA SER A 10 16.25 22.30 -17.05
C SER A 10 16.51 22.92 -15.67
N ILE A 11 16.14 24.20 -15.49
CA ILE A 11 16.24 24.91 -14.21
C ILE A 11 15.26 24.32 -13.20
N THR A 12 14.04 24.01 -13.65
CA THR A 12 13.03 23.38 -12.80
C THR A 12 13.47 21.99 -12.31
N ALA A 13 14.02 21.17 -13.20
CA ALA A 13 14.57 19.87 -12.86
C ALA A 13 15.75 19.98 -11.86
N LEU A 14 16.62 20.98 -12.02
CA LEU A 14 17.73 21.23 -11.11
C LEU A 14 17.26 21.64 -9.72
N ILE A 15 16.22 22.48 -9.62
CA ILE A 15 15.62 22.87 -8.34
C ILE A 15 15.01 21.65 -7.62
N ILE A 16 14.29 20.80 -8.36
CA ILE A 16 13.68 19.58 -7.80
C ILE A 16 14.76 18.60 -7.33
N LEU A 17 15.82 18.41 -8.12
CA LEU A 17 16.94 17.54 -7.78
C LEU A 17 17.70 18.05 -6.54
N ALA A 18 17.98 19.35 -6.47
CA ALA A 18 18.61 19.96 -5.32
C ALA A 18 17.74 19.85 -4.06
N GLY A 19 16.43 20.12 -4.19
CA GLY A 19 15.48 19.99 -3.08
C GLY A 19 15.38 18.56 -2.55
N SER A 20 15.25 17.57 -3.44
CA SER A 20 15.19 16.15 -3.07
C SER A 20 16.51 15.62 -2.50
N GLY A 21 17.66 16.09 -3.00
CA GLY A 21 18.95 15.78 -2.42
C GLY A 21 19.10 16.32 -0.99
N LEU A 22 18.64 17.55 -0.74
CA LEU A 22 18.69 18.17 0.58
C LEU A 22 17.77 17.45 1.57
N THR A 23 16.56 17.07 1.17
CA THR A 23 15.64 16.32 2.04
C THR A 23 16.20 14.94 2.41
N LEU A 24 16.84 14.24 1.46
CA LEU A 24 17.53 12.98 1.74
C LEU A 24 18.69 13.16 2.72
N LEU A 25 19.49 14.22 2.57
CA LEU A 25 20.57 14.54 3.50
C LEU A 25 20.04 14.79 4.92
N VAL A 26 18.97 15.57 5.05
CA VAL A 26 18.35 15.84 6.35
C VAL A 26 17.81 14.55 6.97
N ALA A 27 17.11 13.72 6.20
CA ALA A 27 16.58 12.44 6.66
C ALA A 27 17.68 11.47 7.11
N ALA A 28 18.76 11.36 6.34
CA ALA A 28 19.91 10.54 6.69
C ALA A 28 20.58 11.03 7.98
N THR A 29 20.76 12.35 8.10
CA THR A 29 21.36 12.95 9.31
C THR A 29 20.50 12.68 10.54
N LEU A 30 19.18 12.88 10.44
CA LEU A 30 18.24 12.56 11.51
C LEU A 30 18.27 11.07 11.87
N TYR A 31 18.30 10.18 10.87
CA TYR A 31 18.43 8.75 11.10
C TYR A 31 19.68 8.43 11.92
N TYR A 32 20.86 8.93 11.53
CA TYR A 32 22.10 8.64 12.26
C TYR A 32 22.16 9.28 13.65
N LEU A 33 21.53 10.44 13.84
CA LEU A 33 21.43 11.09 15.16
C LEU A 33 20.47 10.34 16.09
N LEU A 34 19.34 9.86 15.57
CA LEU A 34 18.30 9.18 16.35
C LEU A 34 18.52 7.67 16.44
N LYS A 35 19.44 7.11 15.64
CA LYS A 35 19.77 5.69 15.67
C LYS A 35 20.33 5.35 17.05
N SER A 36 19.55 4.60 17.82
CA SER A 36 19.98 4.07 19.11
C SER A 36 21.29 3.29 18.96
N ARG A 37 22.30 3.65 19.77
CA ARG A 37 23.60 2.96 19.80
C ARG A 37 23.54 1.61 20.53
N SER A 38 22.50 1.38 21.34
CA SER A 38 22.26 0.11 22.03
C SER A 38 21.06 -0.58 21.40
N VAL A 39 21.30 -1.35 20.35
CA VAL A 39 20.33 -2.35 19.90
C VAL A 39 20.53 -3.56 20.80
N ARG A 40 19.68 -3.71 21.82
CA ARG A 40 19.64 -4.97 22.57
C ARG A 40 19.05 -6.01 21.62
N THR A 41 19.89 -6.92 21.15
CA THR A 41 19.44 -8.16 20.52
C THR A 41 18.86 -9.04 21.62
N THR A 42 17.62 -8.79 22.01
CA THR A 42 16.82 -9.78 22.72
C THR A 42 16.46 -10.87 21.73
N GLU A 43 16.83 -12.10 22.04
CA GLU A 43 16.27 -13.27 21.37
C GLU A 43 14.76 -13.36 21.66
N LEU A 44 14.03 -14.22 20.94
CA LEU A 44 12.58 -14.28 21.06
C LEU A 44 12.15 -14.60 22.49
N TYR A 45 11.42 -13.67 23.09
CA TYR A 45 10.74 -13.88 24.36
C TYR A 45 9.25 -14.06 24.11
N LEU A 46 8.73 -15.24 24.43
CA LEU A 46 7.31 -15.54 24.32
C LEU A 46 6.73 -15.79 25.72
N SER A 47 6.01 -14.78 26.22
CA SER A 47 5.05 -14.92 27.32
C SER A 47 5.57 -15.51 28.63
N GLY A 48 6.81 -15.21 29.05
CA GLY A 48 7.34 -15.74 30.32
C GLY A 48 8.39 -16.85 30.16
N GLU A 49 8.44 -17.46 28.98
CA GLU A 49 9.36 -18.55 28.68
C GLU A 49 10.77 -18.03 28.38
N GLY A 50 11.78 -18.82 28.74
CA GLY A 50 13.18 -18.48 28.45
C GLY A 50 13.44 -18.39 26.94
N GLU A 51 14.40 -17.55 26.55
CA GLU A 51 14.76 -17.29 25.14
C GLU A 51 15.10 -18.57 24.34
N ASN A 52 15.51 -19.63 25.03
CA ASN A 52 15.82 -20.95 24.46
C ASN A 52 14.60 -21.74 23.96
N VAL A 53 13.37 -21.38 24.38
CA VAL A 53 12.16 -22.16 24.09
C VAL A 53 11.70 -21.97 22.64
N VAL A 54 12.01 -20.82 22.04
CA VAL A 54 11.56 -20.48 20.68
C VAL A 54 12.76 -20.19 19.79
N SER A 55 13.19 -21.23 19.08
CA SER A 55 14.34 -21.18 18.17
C SER A 55 14.07 -20.44 16.86
N ASN A 56 12.80 -20.18 16.51
CA ASN A 56 12.43 -19.57 15.23
C ASN A 56 11.42 -18.43 15.42
N LEU A 57 11.74 -17.25 14.87
CA LEU A 57 10.87 -16.06 14.85
C LEU A 57 9.58 -16.32 14.04
N SER A 58 9.66 -17.12 12.98
CA SER A 58 8.53 -17.37 12.11
C SER A 58 7.80 -18.66 12.49
N PRO A 59 6.46 -18.66 12.52
CA PRO A 59 5.70 -19.90 12.59
C PRO A 59 6.08 -20.81 11.41
N GLY A 60 6.18 -22.12 11.64
CA GLY A 60 6.45 -23.07 10.57
C GLY A 60 5.39 -22.97 9.46
N VAL A 61 5.76 -23.31 8.23
CA VAL A 61 4.91 -23.17 7.03
C VAL A 61 3.51 -23.76 7.22
N GLY A 62 3.39 -24.90 7.92
CA GLY A 62 2.09 -25.52 8.22
C GLY A 62 1.17 -24.67 9.11
N SER A 63 1.74 -23.96 10.09
CA SER A 63 0.98 -23.07 10.96
C SER A 63 0.56 -21.77 10.26
N LEU A 64 1.41 -21.24 9.37
CA LEU A 64 1.06 -20.12 8.48
C LEU A 64 -0.05 -20.51 7.52
N TYR A 65 0.06 -21.69 6.89
CA TYR A 65 -0.97 -22.24 6.02
C TYR A 65 -2.31 -22.37 6.74
N TYR A 66 -2.32 -22.95 7.94
CA TYR A 66 -3.55 -23.11 8.71
C TYR A 66 -4.14 -21.76 9.16
N GLY A 67 -3.30 -20.82 9.57
CA GLY A 67 -3.70 -19.45 9.90
C GLY A 67 -4.34 -18.73 8.71
N PHE A 68 -3.72 -18.83 7.54
CA PHE A 68 -4.24 -18.28 6.28
C PHE A 68 -5.58 -18.93 5.91
N MET A 69 -5.64 -20.27 5.90
CA MET A 69 -6.85 -20.99 5.53
C MET A 69 -8.03 -20.65 6.45
N LYS A 70 -7.79 -20.63 7.76
CA LYS A 70 -8.85 -20.44 8.75
C LYS A 70 -9.37 -19.01 8.79
N ARG A 71 -8.50 -18.00 8.62
CA ARG A 71 -8.90 -16.59 8.75
C ARG A 71 -9.19 -15.93 7.41
N PHE A 72 -8.35 -16.14 6.41
CA PHE A 72 -8.47 -15.45 5.14
C PHE A 72 -9.32 -16.25 4.16
N ALA A 73 -8.92 -17.48 3.84
CA ALA A 73 -9.58 -18.26 2.79
C ALA A 73 -11.06 -18.55 3.13
N LYS A 74 -11.36 -18.88 4.40
CA LYS A 74 -12.73 -19.08 4.87
C LYS A 74 -13.60 -17.83 4.72
N ASN A 75 -13.08 -16.67 5.11
CA ASN A 75 -13.82 -15.41 4.99
C ASN A 75 -14.03 -15.02 3.53
N LEU A 76 -12.99 -15.16 2.71
CA LEU A 76 -13.07 -14.88 1.27
C LEU A 76 -14.10 -15.77 0.59
N TYR A 77 -14.07 -17.08 0.86
CA TYR A 77 -15.06 -18.02 0.35
C TYR A 77 -16.46 -17.60 0.75
N ARG A 78 -16.67 -17.28 2.04
CA ARG A 78 -17.97 -16.86 2.56
C ARG A 78 -18.48 -15.60 1.85
N VAL A 79 -17.64 -14.59 1.63
CA VAL A 79 -18.02 -13.37 0.91
C VAL A 79 -18.39 -13.68 -0.54
N LEU A 80 -17.59 -14.49 -1.23
CA LEU A 80 -17.84 -14.85 -2.63
C LEU A 80 -19.14 -15.66 -2.79
N THR A 81 -19.48 -16.52 -1.83
CA THR A 81 -20.69 -17.33 -1.92
C THR A 81 -21.92 -16.62 -1.36
N GLU A 82 -21.80 -15.92 -0.23
CA GLU A 82 -22.97 -15.34 0.46
C GLU A 82 -23.24 -13.89 0.03
N SER A 83 -22.22 -13.12 -0.36
CA SER A 83 -22.38 -11.70 -0.69
C SER A 83 -22.42 -11.43 -2.20
N VAL A 84 -21.74 -12.24 -3.03
CA VAL A 84 -21.77 -12.06 -4.49
C VAL A 84 -22.93 -12.85 -5.13
N HIS A 85 -23.28 -14.01 -4.59
CA HIS A 85 -24.37 -14.84 -5.09
C HIS A 85 -25.62 -14.71 -4.20
N THR A 86 -26.13 -13.50 -4.04
CA THR A 86 -27.36 -13.26 -3.23
C THR A 86 -28.63 -13.77 -3.91
N GLY A 87 -28.59 -14.06 -5.22
CA GLY A 87 -29.76 -14.48 -6.01
C GLY A 87 -30.77 -13.35 -6.26
N SER A 88 -30.51 -12.14 -5.76
CA SER A 88 -31.31 -10.94 -5.97
C SER A 88 -30.95 -10.28 -7.30
N LEU A 89 -31.94 -10.10 -8.18
CA LEU A 89 -31.77 -9.36 -9.43
C LEU A 89 -31.40 -7.89 -9.18
N HIS A 90 -31.84 -7.31 -8.05
CA HIS A 90 -31.52 -5.93 -7.69
C HIS A 90 -30.04 -5.73 -7.38
N ASP A 91 -29.42 -6.67 -6.65
CA ASP A 91 -28.00 -6.61 -6.33
C ASP A 91 -27.15 -6.78 -7.59
N TRP A 92 -27.60 -7.64 -8.50
CA TRP A 92 -26.99 -7.82 -9.83
C TRP A 92 -27.05 -6.54 -10.67
N PHE A 93 -28.18 -5.84 -10.67
CA PHE A 93 -28.32 -4.56 -11.35
C PHE A 93 -27.38 -3.51 -10.75
N ASN A 94 -27.31 -3.41 -9.42
CA ASN A 94 -26.40 -2.47 -8.74
C ASN A 94 -24.94 -2.79 -9.05
N PHE A 95 -24.57 -4.08 -9.11
CA PHE A 95 -23.24 -4.50 -9.51
C PHE A 95 -22.90 -4.07 -10.95
N ILE A 96 -23.77 -4.37 -11.92
CA ILE A 96 -23.59 -3.95 -13.32
C ILE A 96 -23.51 -2.42 -13.43
N ALA A 97 -24.40 -1.70 -12.76
CA ALA A 97 -24.43 -0.24 -12.77
C ALA A 97 -23.15 0.37 -12.19
N SER A 98 -22.60 -0.21 -11.12
CA SER A 98 -21.33 0.22 -10.54
C SER A 98 -20.17 0.05 -11.52
N TRP A 99 -20.19 -1.04 -12.29
CA TRP A 99 -19.17 -1.34 -13.27
C TRP A 99 -19.24 -0.43 -14.50
N LEU A 100 -20.46 -0.11 -14.92
CA LEU A 100 -20.71 0.87 -15.98
C LEU A 100 -20.27 2.28 -15.55
N GLY A 101 -20.55 2.67 -14.30
CA GLY A 101 -20.07 3.93 -13.72
C GLY A 101 -18.55 4.03 -13.69
N LEU A 102 -17.85 2.94 -13.32
CA LEU A 102 -16.39 2.89 -13.36
C LEU A 102 -15.84 3.01 -14.78
N LEU A 103 -16.44 2.33 -15.76
CA LEU A 103 -16.04 2.46 -17.17
C LEU A 103 -16.22 3.89 -17.69
N VAL A 104 -17.30 4.57 -17.29
CA VAL A 104 -17.52 5.98 -17.62
C VAL A 104 -16.44 6.88 -17.02
N LEU A 105 -16.06 6.66 -15.76
CA LEU A 105 -14.97 7.42 -15.13
C LEU A 105 -13.63 7.20 -15.84
N ILE A 106 -13.32 5.96 -16.22
CA ILE A 106 -12.12 5.66 -17.01
C ILE A 106 -12.17 6.37 -18.36
N ALA A 107 -13.31 6.32 -19.05
CA ALA A 107 -13.46 7.00 -20.34
C ALA A 107 -13.25 8.51 -20.23
N ILE A 108 -13.80 9.16 -19.19
CA ILE A 108 -13.56 10.58 -18.91
C ILE A 108 -12.07 10.85 -18.66
N LEU A 109 -11.41 10.00 -17.88
CA LEU A 109 -9.99 10.15 -17.56
C LEU A 109 -9.12 10.03 -18.81
N VAL A 110 -9.40 9.05 -19.68
CA VAL A 110 -8.73 8.90 -20.98
C VAL A 110 -8.97 10.14 -21.86
N LEU A 111 -10.18 10.67 -21.90
CA LEU A 111 -10.52 11.85 -22.69
C LEU A 111 -9.76 13.10 -22.21
N ILE A 112 -9.63 13.27 -20.89
CA ILE A 112 -8.81 14.32 -20.29
C ILE A 112 -7.34 14.13 -20.69
N LEU A 113 -6.79 12.93 -20.55
CA LEU A 113 -5.40 12.63 -20.92
C LEU A 113 -5.11 13.00 -22.39
N MET A 114 -5.98 12.56 -23.30
CA MET A 114 -5.87 12.89 -24.73
C MET A 114 -5.92 14.40 -25.00
N LEU A 115 -6.78 15.14 -24.30
CA LEU A 115 -6.86 16.60 -24.45
C LEU A 115 -5.64 17.33 -23.86
N THR A 116 -5.04 16.78 -22.80
CA THR A 116 -3.82 17.33 -22.19
C THR A 116 -2.53 16.98 -22.94
N GLY A 117 -2.63 16.28 -24.07
CA GLY A 117 -1.51 15.99 -24.95
C GLY A 117 -0.54 14.92 -24.43
N TRP A 118 -1.02 14.01 -23.58
CA TRP A 118 -0.33 12.76 -23.25
C TRP A 118 -0.80 11.63 -24.18
#